data_AF-U1PDT0-F1
#
_entry.id   AF-U1PDT0-F1
#
_cell.length_a   1.000
_cell.length_b   1.000
_cell.length_c   1.000
_cell.angle_alpha   90.00
_cell.angle_beta   90.00
_cell.angle_gamma   90.00
#
_symmetry.space_group_name_H-M   'P 1'
#
loop_
_entity.id
_entity.type
_entity.pdbx_description
1 polymer ?
#
loop_
_entity_poly.entity_id
_entity_poly.type
_entity_poly.pdbx_seq_one_letter_code
_entity_poly.pdbx_strand_id
1 'polypeptide(L)'
;MTRLTTDTDDPDHPEHKHDHEHEHNHENDLSFGDIVIDRKRSDSKNKRTENNNKTKNESETGTDTHKAVVVNVPPVTAEEWDVLDRGTTVAEDNPQYRSDAPIAIVVFMPELDSEFQYYSGVAPLTLTRLNGSGVNWYAFPQPRLRKVGSRGPVEVDINQIQPLRYHSRTFSVSHNRQFIEEIAARGQLSRAPLVWANRTDNDSLSLLDGHKRVWASHVAGLETIQVLGMYLDDETATRVWANRHLGGYNRAETNCAKERLKDEWGEDYRQFF
;
A
#
# COMPACT_ATOMS: atom_id res chain seq x y z
N MET A 1 -24.19 47.89 -58.64
CA MET A 1 -22.87 47.36 -59.03
C MET A 1 -22.99 45.84 -59.18
N THR A 2 -22.81 45.40 -60.42
CA THR A 2 -22.23 44.15 -60.96
C THR A 2 -22.43 42.76 -60.31
N ARG A 3 -22.70 41.81 -61.21
CA ARG A 3 -22.92 40.34 -61.16
C ARG A 3 -21.65 39.48 -60.91
N LEU A 4 -21.91 38.15 -60.87
CA LEU A 4 -21.09 36.96 -61.25
C LEU A 4 -20.41 36.22 -60.08
N THR A 5 -20.85 35.01 -59.68
CA THR A 5 -20.50 33.63 -60.19
C THR A 5 -18.98 33.38 -60.16
N THR A 6 -18.47 32.30 -59.57
CA THR A 6 -18.40 30.94 -60.19
C THR A 6 -18.12 29.81 -59.19
N ASP A 7 -18.65 28.62 -59.52
CA ASP A 7 -18.18 27.27 -59.15
C ASP A 7 -16.68 27.03 -59.45
N THR A 8 -16.02 26.12 -58.72
CA THR A 8 -15.54 24.79 -59.21
C THR A 8 -14.64 24.06 -58.19
N ASP A 9 -15.09 22.85 -57.81
CA ASP A 9 -14.43 21.53 -57.72
C ASP A 9 -12.94 21.36 -57.30
N ASP A 10 -12.76 20.58 -56.22
CA ASP A 10 -11.93 19.35 -55.99
C ASP A 10 -10.47 19.25 -56.53
N PRO A 11 -9.56 18.39 -56.00
CA PRO A 11 -9.62 17.46 -54.86
C PRO A 11 -8.39 17.53 -53.91
N ASP A 12 -8.45 16.88 -52.74
CA ASP A 12 -7.39 15.94 -52.30
C ASP A 12 -7.65 15.41 -50.89
N HIS A 13 -7.80 14.08 -50.84
CA HIS A 13 -7.72 13.24 -49.65
C HIS A 13 -6.33 13.32 -49.01
N PRO A 14 -6.24 13.44 -47.66
CA PRO A 14 -5.13 12.86 -46.93
C PRO A 14 -5.64 11.65 -46.14
N GLU A 15 -5.14 10.49 -46.57
CA GLU A 15 -4.80 9.31 -45.79
C GLU A 15 -5.20 9.32 -44.30
N HIS A 16 -6.22 8.54 -43.96
CA HIS A 16 -6.35 7.98 -42.62
C HIS A 16 -5.15 7.06 -42.37
N LYS A 17 -4.08 7.61 -41.79
CA LYS A 17 -3.07 6.80 -41.10
C LYS A 17 -3.75 6.11 -39.94
N HIS A 18 -3.86 4.80 -40.07
CA HIS A 18 -4.05 3.89 -38.96
C HIS A 18 -2.84 4.03 -38.03
N ASP A 19 -2.91 4.97 -37.09
CA ASP A 19 -2.14 4.86 -35.87
C ASP A 19 -2.78 3.72 -35.08
N HIS A 20 -2.24 2.52 -35.30
CA HIS A 20 -2.31 1.46 -34.31
C HIS A 20 -1.62 2.01 -33.06
N GLU A 21 -2.41 2.64 -32.19
CA GLU A 21 -2.13 2.64 -30.77
C GLU A 21 -1.98 1.17 -30.40
N HIS A 22 -0.73 0.71 -30.35
CA HIS A 22 -0.38 -0.46 -29.59
C HIS A 22 -0.78 -0.13 -28.15
N GLU A 23 -2.01 -0.49 -27.79
CA GLU A 23 -2.39 -0.79 -26.42
C GLU A 23 -1.34 -1.77 -25.91
N HIS A 24 -0.31 -1.24 -25.27
CA HIS A 24 0.53 -2.01 -24.41
C HIS A 24 -0.41 -2.53 -23.33
N ASN A 25 -0.87 -3.77 -23.50
CA ASN A 25 -1.57 -4.51 -22.47
C ASN A 25 -0.72 -4.41 -21.19
N HIS A 26 -1.12 -3.52 -20.28
CA HIS A 26 -0.56 -3.35 -18.94
C HIS A 26 -0.96 -4.55 -18.09
N GLU A 27 -0.61 -5.75 -18.53
CA GLU A 27 -1.15 -6.99 -17.98
C GLU A 27 -0.69 -7.25 -16.54
N ASN A 28 0.27 -6.48 -16.01
CA ASN A 28 0.65 -6.53 -14.59
C ASN A 28 1.13 -5.16 -14.11
N ASP A 29 0.20 -4.25 -13.78
CA ASP A 29 0.50 -3.09 -12.93
C ASP A 29 0.35 -3.52 -11.47
N LEU A 30 1.40 -4.10 -10.91
CA LEU A 30 1.39 -4.54 -9.51
C LEU A 30 1.70 -3.36 -8.59
N SER A 31 0.95 -3.29 -7.50
CA SER A 31 1.10 -2.27 -6.47
C SER A 31 1.46 -2.89 -5.12
N PHE A 32 2.08 -2.11 -4.24
CA PHE A 32 2.33 -2.57 -2.87
C PHE A 32 1.00 -2.92 -2.18
N GLY A 33 0.99 -4.02 -1.43
CA GLY A 33 -0.21 -4.63 -0.89
C GLY A 33 -0.83 -5.71 -1.75
N ASP A 34 -0.48 -5.85 -3.03
CA ASP A 34 -1.02 -6.91 -3.88
C ASP A 34 -0.55 -8.29 -3.41
N ILE A 35 -1.51 -9.21 -3.27
CA ILE A 35 -1.23 -10.61 -2.98
C ILE A 35 -1.01 -11.32 -4.31
N VAL A 36 0.11 -11.98 -4.45
CA VAL A 36 0.58 -12.59 -5.69
C VAL A 36 0.97 -14.06 -5.48
N ILE A 37 0.93 -14.80 -6.58
CA ILE A 37 1.55 -16.12 -6.70
C ILE A 37 2.53 -16.12 -7.88
N ASP A 38 3.56 -16.96 -7.80
CA ASP A 38 4.55 -17.14 -8.86
C ASP A 38 4.01 -18.05 -9.98
N ARG A 39 3.92 -17.54 -11.21
CA ARG A 39 3.45 -18.30 -12.38
C ARG A 39 4.27 -19.56 -12.63
N LYS A 40 5.61 -19.52 -12.45
CA LYS A 40 6.51 -20.66 -12.69
C LYS A 40 6.19 -21.88 -11.81
N ARG A 41 5.67 -21.68 -10.60
CA ARG A 41 5.41 -22.78 -9.65
C ARG A 41 4.13 -23.54 -9.99
N SER A 42 3.19 -22.90 -10.69
CA SER A 42 1.91 -23.49 -11.13
C SER A 42 2.13 -24.55 -12.21
N ASP A 43 3.00 -24.26 -13.18
CA ASP A 43 3.21 -25.11 -14.35
C ASP A 43 4.04 -26.38 -14.05
N SER A 44 4.88 -26.32 -13.01
CA SER A 44 5.68 -27.48 -12.58
C SER A 44 4.88 -28.55 -11.84
N LYS A 45 3.72 -28.21 -11.24
CA LYS A 45 2.80 -29.21 -10.65
C LYS A 45 1.96 -29.95 -11.69
N ASN A 46 1.69 -29.35 -12.85
CA ASN A 46 0.92 -29.99 -13.92
C ASN A 46 1.70 -31.06 -14.70
N LYS A 47 3.03 -31.18 -14.52
CA LYS A 47 3.85 -32.22 -15.18
C LYS A 47 4.09 -33.48 -14.34
N ARG A 48 3.51 -33.58 -13.13
CA ARG A 48 3.79 -34.72 -12.24
C ARG A 48 2.57 -35.54 -11.78
N THR A 49 1.39 -35.34 -12.36
CA THR A 49 0.20 -36.10 -11.95
C THR A 49 -0.77 -36.41 -13.09
N GLU A 50 -0.29 -37.01 -14.18
CA GLU A 50 -1.12 -37.95 -14.94
C GLU A 50 -0.97 -39.33 -14.27
N ASN A 51 -1.70 -39.52 -13.18
CA ASN A 51 -2.18 -40.80 -12.64
C ASN A 51 -2.69 -40.57 -11.21
N ASN A 52 -3.93 -40.11 -11.07
CA ASN A 52 -4.94 -40.79 -10.26
C ASN A 52 -6.26 -40.02 -10.25
N ASN A 53 -7.32 -40.76 -10.60
CA ASN A 53 -8.70 -40.34 -10.50
C ASN A 53 -9.10 -39.98 -9.06
N LYS A 54 -10.06 -39.04 -8.97
CA LYS A 54 -11.08 -38.92 -7.91
C LYS A 54 -10.60 -38.26 -6.61
N THR A 55 -10.95 -36.99 -6.39
CA THR A 55 -12.20 -36.59 -5.71
C THR A 55 -12.31 -35.07 -5.73
N LYS A 56 -13.41 -34.57 -6.29
CA LYS A 56 -13.85 -33.18 -6.25
C LYS A 56 -14.22 -32.88 -4.79
N ASN A 57 -13.39 -32.09 -4.09
CA ASN A 57 -13.67 -31.30 -2.88
C ASN A 57 -12.33 -30.79 -2.32
N GLU A 58 -11.63 -29.94 -3.08
CA GLU A 58 -10.53 -29.17 -2.53
C GLU A 58 -11.12 -27.89 -1.93
N SER A 59 -11.13 -27.86 -0.60
CA SER A 59 -11.32 -26.66 0.18
C SER A 59 -10.36 -25.57 -0.26
N GLU A 60 -10.80 -24.31 -0.18
CA GLU A 60 -10.05 -23.06 -0.35
C GLU A 60 -8.94 -22.87 0.71
N THR A 61 -8.14 -23.90 0.97
CA THR A 61 -7.02 -23.92 1.90
C THR A 61 -5.75 -24.33 1.16
N GLY A 62 -5.55 -23.78 -0.03
CA GLY A 62 -4.23 -23.78 -0.66
C GLY A 62 -3.28 -23.06 0.29
N THR A 63 -2.42 -23.83 0.95
CA THR A 63 -1.55 -23.41 2.06
C THR A 63 -0.90 -22.06 1.78
N ASP A 64 -1.13 -21.11 2.69
CA ASP A 64 -0.73 -19.70 2.60
C ASP A 64 0.77 -19.49 2.33
N THR A 65 1.56 -20.54 2.57
CA THR A 65 3.00 -20.68 2.30
C THR A 65 3.44 -20.42 0.85
N HIS A 66 2.51 -20.31 -0.10
CA HIS A 66 2.82 -20.03 -1.50
C HIS A 66 2.40 -18.64 -1.97
N LYS A 67 1.65 -17.91 -1.15
CA LYS A 67 1.27 -16.54 -1.45
C LYS A 67 2.34 -15.59 -0.91
N ALA A 68 2.64 -14.59 -1.71
CA ALA A 68 3.51 -13.49 -1.31
C ALA A 68 2.75 -12.18 -1.46
N VAL A 69 3.19 -11.16 -0.74
CA VAL A 69 2.65 -9.80 -0.86
C VAL A 69 3.73 -8.95 -1.51
N VAL A 70 3.34 -8.15 -2.51
CA VAL A 70 4.19 -7.09 -3.06
C VAL A 70 4.35 -6.04 -1.97
N VAL A 71 5.58 -5.86 -1.48
CA VAL A 71 5.87 -4.91 -0.40
C VAL A 71 6.55 -3.65 -0.91
N ASN A 72 7.11 -3.67 -2.13
CA ASN A 72 7.74 -2.52 -2.75
C ASN A 72 7.80 -2.71 -4.27
N VAL A 73 7.74 -1.60 -5.00
CA VAL A 73 7.81 -1.54 -6.47
C VAL A 73 8.87 -0.49 -6.85
N PRO A 74 10.17 -0.86 -6.81
CA PRO A 74 11.23 0.07 -7.14
C PRO A 74 11.10 0.60 -8.58
N PRO A 75 11.46 1.87 -8.84
CA PRO A 75 11.39 2.47 -10.17
C PRO A 75 12.61 2.07 -11.02
N VAL A 76 12.89 0.77 -11.13
CA VAL A 76 13.94 0.20 -11.96
C VAL A 76 13.47 -1.06 -12.69
N THR A 77 14.21 -1.45 -13.72
CA THR A 77 13.96 -2.64 -14.53
C THR A 77 14.65 -3.89 -13.98
N ALA A 78 14.35 -5.06 -14.56
CA ALA A 78 14.94 -6.33 -14.16
C ALA A 78 16.45 -6.43 -14.50
N GLU A 79 16.92 -5.74 -15.55
CA GLU A 79 18.35 -5.68 -15.89
C GLU A 79 19.15 -4.72 -15.01
N GLU A 80 18.49 -3.76 -14.36
CA GLU A 80 19.12 -2.78 -13.48
C GLU A 80 19.20 -3.25 -12.01
N TRP A 81 18.49 -4.32 -11.66
CA TRP A 81 18.41 -4.79 -10.27
C TRP A 81 19.26 -6.05 -10.04
N ASP A 82 20.28 -5.92 -9.20
CA ASP A 82 21.11 -7.03 -8.75
C ASP A 82 20.39 -7.92 -7.73
N VAL A 83 20.45 -9.23 -7.95
CA VAL A 83 20.04 -10.23 -6.96
C VAL A 83 21.17 -10.37 -5.94
N LEU A 84 20.86 -9.97 -4.70
CA LEU A 84 21.80 -10.07 -3.58
C LEU A 84 22.37 -11.50 -3.48
N ASP A 85 23.67 -11.57 -3.19
CA ASP A 85 24.45 -12.80 -2.97
C ASP A 85 24.66 -13.72 -4.19
N ARG A 86 24.18 -13.35 -5.38
CA ARG A 86 24.35 -14.15 -6.61
C ARG A 86 25.25 -13.52 -7.66
N GLY A 87 25.42 -12.20 -7.61
CA GLY A 87 26.19 -11.47 -8.63
C GLY A 87 25.55 -11.51 -10.02
N THR A 88 24.23 -11.73 -10.07
CA THR A 88 23.41 -11.74 -11.29
C THR A 88 22.26 -10.74 -11.14
N THR A 89 21.75 -10.23 -12.26
CA THR A 89 20.57 -9.37 -12.27
C THR A 89 19.27 -10.18 -12.21
N VAL A 90 18.15 -9.52 -11.90
CA VAL A 90 16.83 -10.16 -11.93
C VAL A 90 16.52 -10.66 -13.34
N ALA A 91 16.95 -9.96 -14.40
CA ALA A 91 16.80 -10.40 -15.78
C ALA A 91 17.58 -11.69 -16.07
N GLU A 92 18.83 -11.80 -15.60
CA GLU A 92 19.67 -12.99 -15.76
C GLU A 92 19.13 -14.21 -15.01
N ASP A 93 18.58 -14.03 -13.81
CA ASP A 93 17.90 -15.08 -13.05
C ASP A 93 16.53 -15.48 -13.68
N ASN A 94 16.01 -14.66 -14.60
CA ASN A 94 14.70 -14.80 -15.20
C ASN A 94 14.70 -14.60 -16.73
N PRO A 95 15.51 -15.35 -17.49
CA PRO A 95 15.80 -15.06 -18.90
C PRO A 95 14.59 -15.20 -19.84
N GLN A 96 13.52 -15.85 -19.38
CA GLN A 96 12.26 -15.98 -20.11
C GLN A 96 11.35 -14.74 -20.05
N TYR A 97 11.66 -13.74 -19.21
CA TYR A 97 10.95 -12.45 -19.19
C TYR A 97 11.84 -11.37 -19.79
N ARG A 98 11.23 -10.29 -20.27
CA ARG A 98 11.97 -9.16 -20.84
C ARG A 98 12.89 -8.52 -19.80
N SER A 99 14.09 -8.12 -20.22
CA SER A 99 15.10 -7.51 -19.34
C SER A 99 14.67 -6.13 -18.83
N ASP A 100 13.92 -5.39 -19.66
CA ASP A 100 13.32 -4.09 -19.34
C ASP A 100 12.01 -4.17 -18.53
N ALA A 101 11.59 -5.37 -18.11
CA ALA A 101 10.37 -5.50 -17.32
C ALA A 101 10.52 -4.82 -15.95
N PRO A 102 9.49 -4.12 -15.45
CA PRO A 102 9.51 -3.58 -14.09
C PRO A 102 9.59 -4.74 -13.09
N ILE A 103 10.18 -4.49 -11.93
CA ILE A 103 10.28 -5.48 -10.85
C ILE A 103 9.24 -5.22 -9.76
N ALA A 104 8.97 -6.26 -8.97
CA ALA A 104 8.29 -6.17 -7.70
C ALA A 104 9.10 -6.92 -6.63
N ILE A 105 9.18 -6.33 -5.44
CA ILE A 105 9.74 -6.98 -4.27
C ILE A 105 8.59 -7.61 -3.48
N VAL A 106 8.72 -8.88 -3.16
CA VAL A 106 7.72 -9.65 -2.46
C VAL A 106 8.27 -10.28 -1.19
N VAL A 107 7.38 -10.45 -0.20
CA VAL A 107 7.63 -11.22 1.03
C VAL A 107 6.54 -12.27 1.15
N PHE A 108 6.89 -13.50 1.51
CA PHE A 108 5.91 -14.57 1.72
C PHE A 108 5.09 -14.33 2.98
N MET A 109 3.79 -14.63 2.90
CA MET A 109 2.82 -14.30 3.96
C MET A 109 3.24 -14.74 5.37
N PRO A 110 3.75 -15.97 5.61
CA PRO A 110 4.14 -16.38 6.96
C PRO A 110 5.21 -15.48 7.61
N GLU A 111 6.22 -15.05 6.84
CA GLU A 111 7.26 -14.15 7.37
C GLU A 111 6.72 -12.72 7.53
N LEU A 112 5.90 -12.27 6.58
CA LEU A 112 5.27 -10.95 6.64
C LEU A 112 4.31 -10.80 7.81
N ASP A 113 3.49 -11.82 8.08
CA ASP A 113 2.52 -11.81 9.18
C ASP A 113 3.21 -11.91 10.54
N SER A 114 4.38 -12.54 10.61
CA SER A 114 5.20 -12.60 11.83
C SER A 114 5.89 -11.27 12.13
N GLU A 115 6.60 -10.71 11.14
CA GLU A 115 7.49 -9.55 11.37
C GLU A 115 6.82 -8.21 11.09
N PHE A 116 5.78 -8.20 10.25
CA PHE A 116 5.08 -7.02 9.79
C PHE A 116 3.54 -7.20 9.89
N GLN A 117 3.06 -7.74 11.01
CA GLN A 117 1.65 -8.10 11.23
C GLN A 117 0.64 -6.99 10.91
N TYR A 118 1.02 -5.72 11.08
CA TYR A 118 0.14 -4.58 10.82
C TYR A 118 0.19 -4.07 9.36
N TYR A 119 1.00 -4.68 8.49
CA TYR A 119 1.21 -4.21 7.13
C TYR A 119 -0.04 -4.39 6.26
N SER A 120 -0.71 -3.28 5.94
CA SER A 120 -1.95 -3.29 5.16
C SER A 120 -1.77 -2.91 3.69
N GLY A 121 -0.53 -2.75 3.20
CA GLY A 121 -0.29 -2.41 1.79
C GLY A 121 -0.61 -0.97 1.41
N VAL A 122 -0.54 -0.02 2.35
CA VAL A 122 -0.81 1.41 2.07
C VAL A 122 0.45 2.25 1.85
N ALA A 123 1.62 1.66 2.09
CA ALA A 123 2.93 2.24 1.85
C ALA A 123 3.92 1.13 1.52
N PRO A 124 5.04 1.42 0.83
CA PRO A 124 6.08 0.42 0.60
C PRO A 124 6.87 0.12 1.88
N LEU A 125 7.34 -1.13 2.02
CA LEU A 125 8.42 -1.46 2.96
C LEU A 125 9.76 -1.13 2.29
N THR A 126 10.55 -0.26 2.90
CA THR A 126 11.87 0.11 2.35
C THR A 126 12.85 -1.06 2.46
N LEU A 127 13.84 -1.12 1.55
CA LEU A 127 14.89 -2.14 1.60
C LEU A 127 15.66 -2.12 2.94
N THR A 128 15.97 -0.93 3.44
CA THR A 128 16.61 -0.76 4.76
C THR A 128 15.80 -1.44 5.86
N ARG A 129 14.48 -1.32 5.82
CA ARG A 129 13.59 -1.96 6.79
C ARG A 129 13.53 -3.46 6.62
N LEU A 130 13.39 -3.94 5.38
CA LEU A 130 13.38 -5.38 5.08
C LEU A 130 14.70 -6.03 5.55
N ASN A 131 15.84 -5.45 5.18
CA ASN A 131 17.17 -5.95 5.57
C ASN A 131 17.38 -5.91 7.10
N GLY A 132 16.90 -4.86 7.78
CA GLY A 132 16.98 -4.76 9.23
C GLY A 132 16.05 -5.74 9.98
N SER A 133 15.05 -6.31 9.32
CA SER A 133 14.09 -7.24 9.93
C SER A 133 14.52 -8.71 9.94
N GLY A 134 15.46 -9.10 9.08
CA GLY A 134 15.84 -10.51 8.91
C GLY A 134 14.83 -11.34 8.12
N VAL A 135 13.78 -10.72 7.58
CA VAL A 135 12.81 -11.33 6.66
C VAL A 135 13.45 -11.56 5.30
N ASN A 136 13.14 -12.71 4.68
CA ASN A 136 13.54 -12.97 3.31
C ASN A 136 12.59 -12.24 2.35
N TRP A 137 13.17 -11.46 1.46
CA TRP A 137 12.45 -10.81 0.39
C TRP A 137 13.04 -11.20 -0.96
N TYR A 138 12.20 -11.16 -1.99
CA TYR A 138 12.56 -11.61 -3.33
C TYR A 138 12.15 -10.57 -4.36
N ALA A 139 13.04 -10.28 -5.32
CA ALA A 139 12.72 -9.47 -6.47
C ALA A 139 12.32 -10.37 -7.65
N PHE A 140 11.20 -10.05 -8.30
CA PHE A 140 10.75 -10.73 -9.51
C PHE A 140 10.36 -9.72 -10.59
N PRO A 141 10.53 -10.02 -11.88
CA PRO A 141 9.86 -9.27 -12.93
C PRO A 141 8.35 -9.32 -12.68
N GLN A 142 7.64 -8.19 -12.72
CA GLN A 142 6.19 -8.16 -12.47
C GLN A 142 5.41 -9.13 -13.37
N PRO A 143 5.75 -9.33 -14.66
CA PRO A 143 5.06 -10.31 -15.51
C PRO A 143 5.16 -11.77 -15.05
N ARG A 144 6.10 -12.10 -14.16
CA ARG A 144 6.21 -13.43 -13.54
C ARG A 144 5.11 -13.70 -12.52
N LEU A 145 4.57 -12.65 -11.93
CA LEU A 145 3.63 -12.72 -10.84
C LEU A 145 2.20 -12.71 -11.36
N ARG A 146 1.29 -13.31 -10.61
CA ARG A 146 -0.15 -13.22 -10.85
C ARG A 146 -0.83 -12.72 -9.60
N LYS A 147 -1.51 -11.57 -9.70
CA LYS A 147 -2.35 -11.03 -8.63
C LYS A 147 -3.51 -11.97 -8.34
N VAL A 148 -3.70 -12.27 -7.06
CA VAL A 148 -4.78 -13.14 -6.54
C VAL A 148 -5.56 -12.49 -5.39
N GLY A 149 -5.19 -11.27 -5.00
CA GLY A 149 -5.87 -10.49 -3.96
C GLY A 149 -5.10 -9.22 -3.62
N SER A 150 -5.50 -8.59 -2.51
CA SER A 150 -4.80 -7.46 -1.92
C SER A 150 -4.89 -7.53 -0.40
N ARG A 151 -3.87 -7.02 0.28
CA ARG A 151 -3.93 -6.72 1.71
C ARG A 151 -5.03 -5.68 1.96
N GLY A 152 -5.60 -5.74 3.14
CA GLY A 152 -6.64 -4.83 3.60
C GLY A 152 -6.37 -4.37 5.02
N PRO A 153 -7.31 -3.63 5.62
CA PRO A 153 -7.24 -3.26 7.02
C PRO A 153 -7.00 -4.47 7.93
N VAL A 154 -6.24 -4.25 9.00
CA VAL A 154 -5.95 -5.24 10.04
C VAL A 154 -6.76 -4.89 11.28
N GLU A 155 -7.34 -5.88 11.94
CA GLU A 155 -8.05 -5.69 13.21
C GLU A 155 -7.06 -5.57 14.37
N VAL A 156 -7.23 -4.57 15.22
CA VAL A 156 -6.37 -4.32 16.39
C VAL A 156 -7.21 -3.93 17.59
N ASP A 157 -6.66 -4.11 18.79
CA ASP A 157 -7.25 -3.58 20.02
C ASP A 157 -7.16 -2.05 20.00
N ILE A 158 -8.28 -1.37 20.25
CA ILE A 158 -8.34 0.09 20.19
C ILE A 158 -7.38 0.76 21.19
N ASN A 159 -7.05 0.10 22.30
CA ASN A 159 -6.18 0.61 23.34
C ASN A 159 -4.70 0.59 22.93
N GLN A 160 -4.33 -0.19 21.91
CA GLN A 160 -2.99 -0.14 21.31
C GLN A 160 -2.78 1.17 20.54
N ILE A 161 -3.85 1.86 20.14
CA ILE A 161 -3.77 3.04 19.27
C ILE A 161 -3.62 4.31 20.11
N GLN A 162 -2.50 5.00 19.94
CA GLN A 162 -2.18 6.24 20.63
C GLN A 162 -2.04 7.40 19.63
N PRO A 163 -2.52 8.60 19.95
CA PRO A 163 -2.20 9.78 19.14
C PRO A 163 -0.70 10.09 19.23
N LEU A 164 -0.15 10.64 18.16
CA LEU A 164 1.20 11.19 18.20
C LEU A 164 1.29 12.34 19.22
N ARG A 165 2.44 12.49 19.90
CA ARG A 165 2.64 13.43 21.01
C ARG A 165 2.33 14.88 20.65
N TYR A 166 2.51 15.24 19.38
CA TYR A 166 2.24 16.57 18.84
C TYR A 166 0.81 16.76 18.29
N HIS A 167 -0.08 15.78 18.44
CA HIS A 167 -1.50 15.93 18.13
C HIS A 167 -2.18 16.93 19.08
N SER A 168 -2.81 17.99 18.56
CA SER A 168 -3.37 19.07 19.38
C SER A 168 -4.91 19.12 19.42
N ARG A 169 -5.59 18.35 18.58
CA ARG A 169 -7.06 18.39 18.50
C ARG A 169 -7.69 17.65 19.69
N THR A 170 -8.82 18.17 20.15
CA THR A 170 -9.65 17.52 21.16
C THR A 170 -11.07 17.32 20.63
N PHE A 171 -11.79 16.36 21.22
CA PHE A 171 -13.16 16.04 20.84
C PHE A 171 -14.05 16.02 22.09
N SER A 172 -15.34 16.30 21.90
CA SER A 172 -16.33 16.32 22.98
C SER A 172 -17.54 15.48 22.59
N VAL A 173 -18.09 14.76 23.56
CA VAL A 173 -19.25 13.87 23.34
C VAL A 173 -20.46 14.67 22.88
N SER A 174 -20.73 15.82 23.51
CA SER A 174 -21.90 16.66 23.18
C SER A 174 -21.93 17.09 21.71
N HIS A 175 -20.80 17.53 21.16
CA HIS A 175 -20.72 17.96 19.76
C HIS A 175 -20.67 16.81 18.74
N ASN A 176 -20.53 15.56 19.19
CA ASN A 176 -20.32 14.40 18.32
C ASN A 176 -21.27 13.24 18.60
N ARG A 177 -22.35 13.48 19.35
CA ARG A 177 -23.30 12.44 19.78
C ARG A 177 -23.81 11.59 18.62
N GLN A 178 -24.34 12.22 17.58
CA GLN A 178 -24.87 11.50 16.41
C GLN A 178 -23.79 10.60 15.77
N PHE A 179 -22.56 11.11 15.63
CA PHE A 179 -21.47 10.34 15.04
C PHE A 179 -21.08 9.11 15.88
N ILE A 180 -21.09 9.26 17.21
CA ILE A 180 -20.84 8.16 18.15
C ILE A 180 -21.95 7.11 18.07
N GLU A 181 -23.21 7.56 18.09
CA GLU A 181 -24.39 6.68 17.98
C GLU A 181 -24.39 5.90 16.65
N GLU A 182 -24.02 6.55 15.54
CA GLU A 182 -23.87 5.89 14.25
C GLU A 182 -22.74 4.85 14.21
N ILE A 183 -21.64 5.07 14.96
CA ILE A 183 -20.57 4.07 15.09
C ILE A 183 -21.08 2.89 15.92
N ALA A 184 -21.68 3.17 17.08
CA ALA A 184 -22.23 2.14 17.96
C ALA A 184 -23.28 1.27 17.23
N ALA A 185 -24.17 1.88 16.45
CA ALA A 185 -25.19 1.17 15.69
C ALA A 185 -24.61 0.30 14.56
N ARG A 186 -23.49 0.72 13.96
CA ARG A 186 -22.81 -0.06 12.89
C ARG A 186 -21.90 -1.15 13.43
N GLY A 187 -21.38 -0.99 14.65
CA GLY A 187 -20.36 -1.88 15.21
C GLY A 187 -18.99 -1.78 14.52
N GLN A 188 -18.83 -0.92 13.52
CA GLN A 188 -17.58 -0.76 12.77
C GLN A 188 -17.46 0.64 12.14
N LEU A 189 -16.23 1.01 11.79
CA LEU A 189 -15.92 2.26 11.10
C LEU A 189 -16.23 2.16 9.60
N SER A 190 -16.75 3.24 9.01
CA SER A 190 -16.90 3.35 7.55
C SER A 190 -15.57 3.49 6.81
N ARG A 191 -14.52 3.95 7.50
CA ARG A 191 -13.17 4.09 6.97
C ARG A 191 -12.15 3.84 8.07
N ALA A 192 -11.29 2.86 7.86
CA ALA A 192 -10.18 2.55 8.74
C ALA A 192 -9.27 3.78 8.96
N PRO A 193 -8.85 4.07 10.19
CA PRO A 193 -7.81 5.06 10.47
C PRO A 193 -6.46 4.57 9.96
N LEU A 194 -5.54 5.51 9.78
CA LEU A 194 -4.18 5.23 9.32
C LEU A 194 -3.27 5.21 10.53
N VAL A 195 -2.54 4.12 10.72
CA VAL A 195 -1.63 3.96 11.86
C VAL A 195 -0.22 3.61 11.40
N TRP A 196 0.74 4.02 12.21
CA TRP A 196 2.13 3.69 12.10
C TRP A 196 2.51 2.71 13.21
N ALA A 197 3.05 1.56 12.82
CA ALA A 197 3.61 0.57 13.74
C ALA A 197 5.11 0.84 13.91
N ASN A 198 5.51 1.23 15.12
CA ASN A 198 6.93 1.33 15.47
C ASN A 198 7.43 -0.05 15.90
N ARG A 199 8.62 -0.45 15.43
CA ARG A 199 9.20 -1.77 15.76
C ARG A 199 9.83 -1.79 17.16
N THR A 200 10.15 -0.63 17.73
CA THR A 200 10.76 -0.57 19.07
C THR A 200 9.74 -0.80 20.19
N ASP A 201 8.45 -0.62 19.89
CA ASP A 201 7.34 -0.84 20.81
C ASP A 201 6.26 -1.65 20.09
N ASN A 202 6.39 -2.98 20.15
CA ASN A 202 5.53 -3.91 19.40
C ASN A 202 4.04 -3.87 19.82
N ASP A 203 3.74 -3.21 20.95
CA ASP A 203 2.41 -3.19 21.52
C ASP A 203 1.67 -1.87 21.28
N SER A 204 2.33 -0.84 20.73
CA SER A 204 1.69 0.47 20.48
C SER A 204 1.70 0.89 19.01
N LEU A 205 0.57 1.42 18.57
CA LEU A 205 0.30 1.93 17.23
C LEU A 205 0.09 3.44 17.29
N SER A 206 0.88 4.19 16.55
CA SER A 206 0.75 5.65 16.51
C SER A 206 -0.22 6.09 15.42
N LEU A 207 -1.19 6.91 15.78
CA LEU A 207 -2.25 7.35 14.89
C LEU A 207 -1.77 8.47 13.95
N LEU A 208 -1.75 8.18 12.65
CA LEU A 208 -1.39 9.14 11.60
C LEU A 208 -2.61 9.88 11.04
N ASP A 209 -3.77 9.22 10.97
CA ASP A 209 -5.04 9.82 10.54
C ASP A 209 -6.25 9.11 11.17
N GLY A 210 -7.33 9.87 11.38
CA GLY A 210 -8.58 9.32 11.89
C GLY A 210 -8.77 9.46 13.40
N HIS A 211 -8.07 10.40 14.05
CA HIS A 211 -8.20 10.76 15.46
C HIS A 211 -9.65 10.79 15.98
N LYS A 212 -10.55 11.47 15.27
CA LYS A 212 -11.97 11.54 15.64
C LYS A 212 -12.66 10.17 15.56
N ARG A 213 -12.30 9.34 14.58
CA ARG A 213 -12.89 8.00 14.36
C ARG A 213 -12.47 7.05 15.48
N VAL A 214 -11.18 7.04 15.84
CA VAL A 214 -10.67 6.23 16.95
C VAL A 214 -11.29 6.68 18.27
N TRP A 215 -11.25 7.98 18.57
CA TRP A 215 -11.87 8.52 19.79
C TRP A 215 -13.37 8.17 19.88
N ALA A 216 -14.13 8.37 18.81
CA ALA A 216 -15.56 8.08 18.82
C ALA A 216 -15.86 6.58 18.93
N SER A 217 -15.00 5.72 18.37
CA SER A 217 -15.10 4.26 18.51
C SER A 217 -14.90 3.81 19.95
N HIS A 218 -13.91 4.40 20.63
CA HIS A 218 -13.67 4.14 22.05
C HIS A 218 -14.88 4.57 22.90
N VAL A 219 -15.43 5.77 22.65
CA VAL A 219 -16.63 6.25 23.35
C VAL A 219 -17.87 5.42 23.03
N ALA A 220 -17.98 4.88 21.81
CA ALA A 220 -19.04 3.98 21.40
C ALA A 220 -18.95 2.58 22.03
N GLY A 221 -17.86 2.27 22.73
CA GLY A 221 -17.65 0.98 23.39
C GLY A 221 -17.10 -0.12 22.48
N LEU A 222 -16.46 0.23 21.36
CA LEU A 222 -15.74 -0.75 20.54
C LEU A 222 -14.43 -1.14 21.22
N GLU A 223 -14.17 -2.45 21.31
CA GLU A 223 -12.92 -3.00 21.86
C GLU A 223 -11.84 -3.15 20.77
N THR A 224 -12.26 -3.50 19.55
CA THR A 224 -11.39 -3.63 18.38
C THR A 224 -11.86 -2.74 17.25
N ILE A 225 -10.92 -2.30 16.40
CA ILE A 225 -11.23 -1.63 15.14
C ILE A 225 -10.28 -2.10 14.03
N GLN A 226 -10.76 -2.00 12.79
CA GLN A 226 -9.91 -2.17 11.61
C GLN A 226 -9.07 -0.92 11.34
N VAL A 227 -7.77 -1.09 11.10
CA VAL A 227 -6.80 -0.02 10.82
C VAL A 227 -5.99 -0.30 9.55
N LEU A 228 -5.53 0.75 8.90
CA LEU A 228 -4.54 0.67 7.82
C LEU A 228 -3.16 0.91 8.43
N GLY A 229 -2.39 -0.16 8.62
CA GLY A 229 -1.07 -0.09 9.24
C GLY A 229 0.06 0.01 8.23
N MET A 230 1.06 0.81 8.58
CA MET A 230 2.30 0.95 7.84
C MET A 230 3.51 1.02 8.75
N TYR A 231 4.67 0.77 8.16
CA TYR A 231 5.96 0.76 8.84
C TYR A 231 6.86 1.83 8.24
N LEU A 232 6.95 2.97 8.93
CA LEU A 232 7.74 4.13 8.53
C LEU A 232 8.87 4.38 9.54
N ASP A 233 9.86 5.18 9.15
CA ASP A 233 10.70 5.90 10.10
C ASP A 233 9.94 7.09 10.72
N ASP A 234 10.45 7.58 11.85
CA ASP A 234 9.82 8.62 12.66
C ASP A 234 9.61 9.93 11.88
N GLU A 235 10.56 10.28 11.00
CA GLU A 235 10.50 11.52 10.23
C GLU A 235 9.41 11.44 9.18
N THR A 236 9.38 10.33 8.42
CA THR A 236 8.35 10.08 7.41
C THR A 236 6.97 9.99 8.06
N ALA A 237 6.84 9.31 9.20
CA ALA A 237 5.57 9.24 9.95
C ALA A 237 5.10 10.64 10.37
N THR A 238 6.01 11.46 10.89
CA THR A 238 5.73 12.84 11.30
C THR A 238 5.30 13.70 10.12
N ARG A 239 5.97 13.56 8.97
CA ARG A 239 5.63 14.27 7.73
C ARG A 239 4.25 13.89 7.21
N VAL A 240 3.89 12.59 7.23
CA VAL A 240 2.56 12.12 6.86
C VAL A 240 1.49 12.69 7.78
N TRP A 241 1.72 12.70 9.10
CA TRP A 241 0.79 13.31 10.05
C TRP A 241 0.62 14.82 9.77
N ALA A 242 1.72 15.54 9.62
CA ALA A 242 1.75 16.99 9.44
C ALA A 242 0.95 17.42 8.21
N ASN A 243 1.22 16.80 7.06
CA ASN A 243 0.53 17.05 5.79
C ASN A 243 -0.98 16.83 5.87
N ARG A 244 -1.44 15.91 6.72
CA ARG A 244 -2.87 15.59 6.87
C ARG A 244 -3.59 16.50 7.86
N HIS A 245 -2.88 17.08 8.82
CA HIS A 245 -3.51 17.73 9.97
C HIS A 245 -3.31 19.24 10.01
N LEU A 246 -2.09 19.73 9.78
CA LEU A 246 -1.74 21.13 10.05
C LEU A 246 -2.56 22.12 9.22
N GLY A 247 -2.86 21.78 7.95
CA GLY A 247 -3.71 22.61 7.10
C GLY A 247 -5.17 22.72 7.55
N GLY A 248 -5.65 21.78 8.36
CA GLY A 248 -7.01 21.76 8.91
C GLY A 248 -7.11 22.23 10.36
N TYR A 249 -6.02 22.69 10.95
CA TYR A 249 -5.98 23.19 12.33
C TYR A 249 -6.29 24.69 12.38
N ASN A 250 -7.01 25.08 13.44
CA ASN A 250 -7.13 26.50 13.76
C ASN A 250 -5.81 27.03 14.36
N ARG A 251 -5.69 28.35 14.52
CA ARG A 251 -4.44 28.99 15.00
C ARG A 251 -3.94 28.43 16.35
N ALA A 252 -4.85 28.16 17.30
CA ALA A 252 -4.46 27.64 18.61
C ALA A 252 -3.97 26.19 18.51
N GLU A 253 -4.69 25.35 17.74
CA GLU A 253 -4.29 23.97 17.46
C GLU A 253 -2.93 23.90 16.75
N THR A 254 -2.70 24.76 15.75
CA THR A 254 -1.43 24.84 15.01
C THR A 254 -0.28 25.28 15.89
N ASN A 255 -0.48 26.29 16.75
CA ASN A 255 0.57 26.74 17.67
C ASN A 255 0.92 25.65 18.70
N CYS A 256 -0.08 24.97 19.25
CA CYS A 256 0.14 23.87 20.19
C CYS A 256 0.89 22.70 19.54
N ALA A 257 0.52 22.34 18.29
CA ALA A 257 1.23 21.32 17.53
C ALA A 257 2.69 21.74 17.21
N LYS A 258 2.92 23.02 16.87
CA LYS A 258 4.25 23.57 16.61
C LYS A 258 5.17 23.48 17.82
N GLU A 259 4.69 23.88 18.99
CA GLU A 259 5.43 23.78 20.25
C GLU A 259 5.82 22.32 20.53
N ARG A 260 4.86 21.39 20.44
CA ARG A 260 5.12 19.96 20.68
C ARG A 260 6.03 19.32 19.64
N LEU A 261 5.93 19.73 18.37
CA LEU A 261 6.87 19.29 17.33
C LEU A 261 8.27 19.81 17.60
N LYS A 262 8.41 21.04 18.08
CA LYS A 262 9.70 21.60 18.49
C LYS A 262 10.28 20.86 19.69
N ASP A 263 9.45 20.45 20.65
CA ASP A 263 9.89 19.64 21.80
C ASP A 263 10.44 18.27 21.36
N GLU A 264 9.81 17.65 20.36
CA GLU A 264 10.20 16.31 19.87
C GLU A 264 11.39 16.37 18.89
N TRP A 265 11.40 17.35 17.96
CA TRP A 265 12.35 17.43 16.84
C TRP A 265 13.40 18.52 16.98
N GLY A 266 13.40 19.29 18.06
CA GLY A 266 14.31 20.43 18.23
C GLY A 266 14.12 21.47 17.13
N GLU A 267 15.22 21.99 16.58
CA GLU A 267 15.17 22.99 15.50
C GLU A 267 14.79 22.40 14.13
N ASP A 268 14.90 21.09 13.95
CA ASP A 268 14.57 20.41 12.69
C ASP A 268 13.05 20.33 12.47
N TYR A 269 12.23 20.65 13.48
CA TYR A 269 10.76 20.65 13.39
C TYR A 269 10.22 21.49 12.22
N ARG A 270 10.98 22.51 11.76
CA ARG A 270 10.58 23.40 10.68
C ARG A 270 10.38 22.69 9.35
N GLN A 271 10.98 21.52 9.16
CA GLN A 271 10.87 20.73 7.93
C GLN A 271 9.47 20.14 7.67
N PHE A 272 8.58 20.20 8.65
CA PHE A 272 7.22 19.68 8.59
C PHE A 272 6.16 20.73 8.24
N PHE A 273 6.57 21.96 7.88
CA PHE A 273 5.70 23.09 7.53
C PHE A 273 5.92 23.59 6.12
#